data_AF-A0A2S7TWS3-F1
#
_entry.id   AF-A0A2S7TWS3-F1
#
_cell.length_a   1.000
_cell.length_b   1.000
_cell.length_c   1.000
_cell.angle_alpha   90.00
_cell.angle_beta   90.00
_cell.angle_gamma   90.00
#
_symmetry.space_group_name_H-M   'P 1'
#
loop_
_entity.id
_entity.type
_entity.pdbx_description
1 polymer ?
#
loop_
_entity_poly.entity_id
_entity_poly.type
_entity_poly.pdbx_seq_one_letter_code
_entity_poly.pdbx_strand_id
1 'polypeptide(L)'
;MQKHLDQGKTALILIPEISLTPQTVQRFKSRFASLQDQVAVLHSHLSQGERFDEWHRIRKGKARIVIGARSAIFAPLKDLGIIIVDEEHENTYKQETSPR
;
A
#
# COMPACT_ATOMS: atom_id res chain seq x y z
N MET A 1 -3.27 11.00 8.33
CA MET A 1 -3.82 9.64 8.15
C MET A 1 -4.98 9.34 9.09
N GLN A 2 -4.80 9.33 10.42
CA GLN A 2 -5.83 8.97 11.41
C GLN A 2 -7.21 9.62 11.16
N LYS A 3 -7.25 10.95 11.00
CA LYS A 3 -8.48 11.70 10.65
C LYS A 3 -9.27 11.12 9.47
N HIS A 4 -8.59 10.63 8.42
CA HIS A 4 -9.26 10.05 7.25
C HIS A 4 -9.78 8.63 7.55
N LEU A 5 -9.00 7.85 8.31
CA LEU A 5 -9.44 6.53 8.77
C LEU A 5 -10.64 6.64 9.73
N ASP A 6 -10.71 7.66 10.58
CA ASP A 6 -11.87 7.89 11.45
C ASP A 6 -13.13 8.25 10.64
N GLN A 7 -12.97 8.82 9.44
CA GLN A 7 -14.05 9.14 8.50
C GLN A 7 -14.48 7.96 7.61
N GLY A 8 -14.00 6.74 7.87
CA GLY A 8 -14.32 5.58 7.03
C GLY A 8 -13.52 5.50 5.72
N LYS A 9 -12.65 6.48 5.43
CA LYS A 9 -11.86 6.52 4.20
C LYS A 9 -10.68 5.54 4.21
N THR A 10 -10.10 5.30 3.04
CA THR A 10 -8.89 4.47 2.86
C THR A 10 -7.62 5.31 2.71
N ALA A 11 -6.48 4.68 2.92
CA ALA A 11 -5.16 5.29 2.79
C ALA A 11 -4.25 4.44 1.90
N LEU A 12 -3.50 5.09 1.02
CA LEU A 12 -2.40 4.50 0.25
C LEU A 12 -1.07 5.06 0.76
N ILE A 13 -0.09 4.21 1.00
CA ILE A 13 1.28 4.56 1.35
C ILE A 13 2.19 3.96 0.30
N LEU A 14 2.78 4.82 -0.51
CA LEU A 14 3.83 4.48 -1.45
C LEU A 14 5.17 4.62 -0.76
N ILE A 15 5.99 3.58 -0.80
CA ILE A 15 7.39 3.63 -0.37
C ILE A 15 8.30 3.09 -1.49
N PRO A 16 9.58 3.47 -1.54
CA PRO A 16 10.52 2.92 -2.51
C PRO A 16 10.56 1.39 -2.41
N GLU A 17 10.65 0.72 -3.55
CA GLU A 17 10.55 -0.75 -3.61
C GLU A 17 11.66 -1.44 -2.79
N ILE A 18 12.86 -0.87 -2.82
CA ILE A 18 14.03 -1.31 -2.05
C ILE A 18 13.83 -1.18 -0.53
N SER A 19 12.96 -0.28 -0.09
CA SER A 19 12.69 0.04 1.32
C SER A 19 11.59 -0.83 1.92
N LEU A 20 10.85 -1.58 1.08
CA LEU A 20 9.74 -2.45 1.47
C LEU A 20 10.21 -3.83 1.94
N THR A 21 11.15 -3.82 2.87
CA THR A 21 11.64 -5.03 3.53
C THR A 21 10.55 -5.62 4.44
N PRO A 22 10.60 -6.93 4.75
CA PRO A 22 9.70 -7.55 5.73
C PRO A 22 9.69 -6.82 7.08
N GLN A 23 10.83 -6.28 7.50
CA GLN A 23 10.95 -5.49 8.73
C GLN A 23 10.18 -4.16 8.64
N THR A 24 10.30 -3.44 7.53
CA THR A 24 9.52 -2.20 7.29
C THR A 24 8.03 -2.50 7.32
N VAL A 25 7.60 -3.54 6.59
CA VAL A 25 6.19 -3.98 6.58
C VAL A 25 5.71 -4.31 7.98
N GLN A 26 6.49 -5.07 8.75
CA GLN A 26 6.12 -5.43 10.12
C GLN A 26 6.01 -4.20 11.02
N ARG A 27 6.94 -3.24 10.92
CA ARG A 27 6.86 -1.98 11.67
C ARG A 27 5.60 -1.19 11.33
N PHE A 28 5.21 -1.14 10.06
CA PHE A 28 3.95 -0.50 9.66
C PHE A 28 2.72 -1.23 10.22
N LYS A 29 2.66 -2.56 10.11
CA LYS A 29 1.58 -3.37 10.69
C LYS A 29 1.46 -3.16 12.19
N SER A 30 2.59 -3.16 12.92
CA SER A 30 2.61 -2.91 14.37
C SER A 30 2.18 -1.49 14.74
N ARG A 31 2.52 -0.47 13.93
CA ARG A 31 2.06 0.90 14.16
C ARG A 31 0.54 1.05 14.02
N PHE A 32 -0.08 0.19 13.22
CA PHE A 32 -1.54 0.11 13.07
C PHE A 32 -2.09 -1.16 13.70
N ALA A 33 -1.60 -1.54 14.89
CA ALA A 33 -1.97 -2.80 15.55
C ALA A 33 -3.49 -3.01 15.68
N SER A 34 -4.27 -1.97 15.96
CA SER A 34 -5.74 -2.04 16.03
C SER A 34 -6.43 -2.28 14.69
N LEU A 35 -5.70 -2.08 13.58
CA LEU A 35 -6.15 -2.25 12.20
C LEU A 35 -5.24 -3.23 11.44
N GLN A 36 -4.50 -4.09 12.14
CA GLN A 36 -3.48 -4.94 11.51
C GLN A 36 -4.07 -5.83 10.40
N ASP A 37 -5.26 -6.38 10.62
CA ASP A 37 -6.01 -7.19 9.65
C ASP A 37 -6.62 -6.37 8.49
N GLN A 38 -6.49 -5.05 8.55
CA GLN A 38 -6.96 -4.09 7.54
C GLN A 38 -5.79 -3.42 6.80
N VAL A 39 -4.56 -3.89 7.02
CA VAL A 39 -3.38 -3.51 6.23
C VAL A 39 -3.16 -4.54 5.12
N ALA A 40 -3.12 -4.06 3.88
CA ALA A 40 -2.69 -4.81 2.71
C ALA A 40 -1.30 -4.35 2.25
N VAL A 41 -0.53 -5.28 1.71
CA VAL A 41 0.82 -5.01 1.20
C VAL A 41 0.87 -5.39 -0.28
N LEU A 42 1.37 -4.51 -1.15
CA LEU A 42 1.46 -4.75 -2.59
C LEU A 42 2.87 -4.43 -3.11
N HIS A 43 3.57 -5.44 -3.64
CA HIS A 43 4.88 -5.28 -4.27
C HIS A 43 5.22 -6.43 -5.23
N SER A 44 6.32 -6.26 -5.94
CA SER A 44 6.84 -7.22 -6.94
C SER A 44 7.22 -8.58 -6.34
N HIS A 45 7.72 -8.63 -5.11
CA HIS A 45 8.12 -9.90 -4.47
C HIS A 45 6.95 -10.81 -4.07
N LEU A 46 5.69 -10.38 -4.21
CA LEU A 46 4.54 -11.27 -3.98
C LEU A 46 4.38 -12.21 -5.17
N SER A 47 4.08 -13.47 -4.87
CA SER A 47 3.59 -14.40 -5.89
C SER A 47 2.27 -13.89 -6.50
N GLN A 48 1.91 -14.42 -7.67
CA GLN A 48 0.65 -14.04 -8.32
C GLN A 48 -0.58 -14.35 -7.44
N GLY A 49 -0.56 -15.46 -6.70
CA GLY A 49 -1.63 -15.83 -5.76
C GLY A 49 -1.75 -14.84 -4.61
N GLU A 50 -0.64 -14.52 -3.94
CA GLU A 50 -0.64 -13.54 -2.83
C GLU A 50 -1.08 -12.15 -3.30
N ARG A 51 -0.60 -11.72 -4.47
CA ARG A 51 -1.02 -10.45 -5.06
C ARG A 51 -2.51 -10.45 -5.38
N PHE A 52 -3.06 -11.55 -5.89
CA PHE A 52 -4.48 -11.70 -6.16
C PHE A 52 -5.32 -11.62 -4.87
N ASP A 53 -4.88 -12.30 -3.81
CA ASP A 53 -5.55 -12.29 -2.51
C ASP A 53 -5.58 -10.88 -1.89
N GLU A 54 -4.45 -10.19 -1.89
CA GLU A 54 -4.35 -8.81 -1.38
C GLU A 54 -5.19 -7.84 -2.23
N TRP A 55 -5.11 -7.95 -3.56
CA TRP A 55 -5.94 -7.14 -4.46
C TRP A 55 -7.44 -7.37 -4.20
N HIS A 56 -7.84 -8.62 -3.97
CA HIS A 56 -9.23 -8.96 -3.69
C HIS A 56 -9.70 -8.46 -2.32
N ARG A 57 -8.85 -8.50 -1.30
CA ARG A 57 -9.10 -7.90 0.02
C ARG A 57 -9.32 -6.39 -0.08
N ILE A 58 -8.46 -5.70 -0.84
CA ILE A 58 -8.59 -4.26 -1.08
C ILE A 58 -9.92 -3.96 -1.79
N ARG A 59 -10.22 -4.66 -2.88
CA ARG A 59 -11.46 -4.46 -3.65
C ARG A 59 -12.73 -4.70 -2.82
N LYS A 60 -12.70 -5.67 -1.90
CA LYS A 60 -13.79 -5.97 -0.96
C LYS A 60 -13.89 -4.98 0.21
N GLY A 61 -12.99 -4.00 0.31
CA GLY A 61 -12.95 -3.05 1.41
C GLY A 61 -12.46 -3.65 2.73
N LYS A 62 -11.88 -4.85 2.71
CA LYS A 62 -11.32 -5.50 3.91
C LYS A 62 -9.99 -4.89 4.34
N ALA A 63 -9.25 -4.32 3.39
CA ALA A 63 -8.04 -3.56 3.67
C ALA A 63 -8.33 -2.06 3.51
N ARG A 64 -8.13 -1.31 4.60
CA ARG A 64 -8.33 0.15 4.64
C ARG A 64 -7.04 0.92 4.45
N ILE A 65 -5.91 0.25 4.66
CA ILE A 65 -4.56 0.80 4.49
C ILE A 65 -3.85 -0.09 3.48
N VAL A 66 -3.37 0.50 2.39
CA VAL A 66 -2.52 -0.18 1.41
C VAL A 66 -1.11 0.38 1.52
N ILE A 67 -0.14 -0.50 1.66
CA ILE A 67 1.28 -0.15 1.65
C ILE A 67 1.90 -0.84 0.44
N GLY A 68 2.67 -0.13 -0.36
CA GLY A 68 3.33 -0.79 -1.47
C GLY A 68 4.35 0.05 -2.19
N ALA A 69 5.01 -0.60 -3.13
CA ALA A 69 5.87 0.06 -4.10
C ALA A 69 5.02 0.87 -5.10
N ARG A 70 5.66 1.44 -6.11
CA ARG A 70 5.01 2.25 -7.15
C ARG A 70 3.74 1.62 -7.74
N SER A 71 3.74 0.32 -8.00
CA SER A 71 2.59 -0.37 -8.63
C SER A 71 1.32 -0.38 -7.78
N ALA A 72 1.43 -0.12 -6.47
CA ALA A 72 0.29 -0.03 -5.57
C ALA A 72 -0.60 1.20 -5.84
N ILE A 73 -0.15 2.16 -6.66
CA ILE A 73 -1.00 3.27 -7.12
C ILE A 73 -2.26 2.79 -7.87
N PHE A 74 -2.21 1.57 -8.44
CA PHE A 74 -3.34 0.94 -9.12
C PHE A 74 -4.20 0.07 -8.21
N ALA A 75 -4.00 0.12 -6.89
CA ALA A 75 -4.84 -0.59 -5.94
C ALA A 75 -6.30 -0.11 -6.05
N PRO A 76 -7.30 -1.02 -6.04
CA PRO A 76 -8.72 -0.67 -6.23
C PRO A 76 -9.33 -0.13 -4.94
N LEU A 77 -8.76 0.96 -4.42
CA LEU A 77 -9.18 1.62 -3.18
C LEU A 77 -10.50 2.36 -3.39
N LYS A 78 -11.49 2.06 -2.54
CA LYS A 78 -12.73 2.84 -2.44
C LYS A 78 -12.55 3.95 -1.40
N ASP A 79 -13.23 5.07 -1.59
CA ASP A 79 -13.26 6.18 -0.63
C ASP A 79 -11.85 6.64 -0.21
N LEU A 80 -10.96 6.82 -1.20
CA LEU A 80 -9.57 7.22 -0.97
C LEU A 80 -9.52 8.59 -0.26
N GLY A 81 -8.96 8.60 0.95
CA GLY A 81 -8.83 9.81 1.75
C GLY A 81 -7.45 10.44 1.67
N ILE A 82 -6.40 9.63 1.54
CA ILE A 82 -5.03 10.12 1.54
C ILE A 82 -4.10 9.19 0.76
N ILE A 83 -3.18 9.77 -0.01
CA ILE A 83 -1.99 9.11 -0.53
C ILE A 83 -0.79 9.73 0.19
N ILE A 84 0.09 8.89 0.70
CA ILE A 84 1.38 9.29 1.29
C ILE A 84 2.46 8.71 0.39
N VAL A 85 3.41 9.54 -0.03
CA VAL A 85 4.58 9.12 -0.77
C VAL A 85 5.79 9.37 0.11
N ASP A 86 6.52 8.31 0.42
CA ASP A 86 7.77 8.39 1.17
C ASP A 86 8.95 8.53 0.20
N GLU A 87 9.99 9.26 0.59
CA GLU A 87 11.18 9.47 -0.24
C GLU A 87 10.84 9.88 -1.69
N GLU A 88 9.99 10.89 -1.88
CA GLU A 88 9.44 11.25 -3.22
C GLU A 88 10.50 11.58 -4.28
N HIS A 89 11.72 11.91 -3.86
CA HIS A 89 12.85 12.21 -4.72
C HIS A 89 13.50 10.94 -5.31
N GLU A 90 13.12 9.75 -4.83
CA GLU A 90 13.65 8.48 -5.30
C GLU A 90 13.29 8.19 -6.76
N ASN A 91 14.30 7.93 -7.58
CA ASN A 91 14.13 7.64 -9.00
C ASN A 91 13.35 6.35 -9.26
N THR A 92 13.27 5.45 -8.28
CA THR A 92 12.51 4.18 -8.41
C THR A 92 11.01 4.40 -8.66
N TYR A 93 10.47 5.58 -8.33
CA TYR A 93 9.12 5.97 -8.73
C TYR A 93 8.97 6.27 -10.22
N LYS A 94 10.05 6.64 -10.93
CA LYS A 94 10.03 6.82 -12.38
C LYS A 94 10.05 5.45 -13.06
N GLN A 95 9.12 5.22 -13.97
CA GLN A 95 9.12 4.03 -14.80
C GLN A 95 10.05 4.23 -15.99
N GLU A 96 11.09 3.39 -16.08
CA GLU A 96 12.05 3.42 -17.18
C GLU A 96 11.54 2.69 -18.43
N THR A 97 10.63 1.73 -18.29
CA THR A 97 10.08 0.91 -19.39
C THR A 97 8.65 1.30 -19.75
N SER A 98 8.27 1.28 -21.04
CA SER A 98 6.90 1.59 -21.46
C SER A 98 5.84 0.74 -20.73
N PRO A 99 4.65 1.29 -20.41
CA PRO A 99 4.19 2.66 -20.62
C PRO A 99 4.86 3.65 -19.63
N ARG A 100 5.23 4.84 -20.13
CA ARG A 100 5.82 5.93 -19.35
C ARG A 100 4.80 6.99 -19.02
#